data_AF-A0A4R2RX52-F1
#
_entry.id   AF-A0A4R2RX52-F1
#
_cell.length_a   1.000
_cell.length_b   1.000
_cell.length_c   1.000
_cell.angle_alpha   90.00
_cell.angle_beta   90.00
_cell.angle_gamma   90.00
#
_symmetry.space_group_name_H-M   'P 1'
#
loop_
_entity.id
_entity.type
_entity.pdbx_description
1 polymer ?
#
loop_
_entity_poly.entity_id
_entity_poly.type
_entity_poly.pdbx_seq_one_letter_code
_entity_poly.pdbx_strand_id
1 'polypeptide(L)'
;MNWDAIFEFFKTLDENGGWFFDFLSFLVAGTLMVIVLIYFYRLARGDIDWFGRKIIDQDSIEETEKIKMELEEQLTVVKGENAQYTQVIQEQSKKLTEIQNLFTELDSKYDDETYFTSQVMYAAQEVAAAIAAANEFEENRDDTFDYLLDYLINSLKGFREKNPRIVIHVQHPHSAEKLSHYVHSSGHSPRVKEYEPIIDGSAAGRCWRTNKIYYIPDTEQDSIEYERIELITKQYRSLLCIPIHAGPDKSKRIGVMSLTGREVHAYEQIEIERAVLFSYLLYPLIYADLKNRGALHG
;
A
#
# COMPACT_ATOMS: atom_id res chain seq x y z
N MET A 1 -23.40 -9.41 99.06
CA MET A 1 -22.85 -8.05 99.18
C MET A 1 -23.28 -7.54 100.54
N ASN A 2 -22.34 -7.33 101.46
CA ASN A 2 -22.67 -7.05 102.86
C ASN A 2 -23.14 -5.60 102.96
N TRP A 3 -24.45 -5.38 102.89
CA TRP A 3 -25.07 -4.05 102.84
C TRP A 3 -24.79 -3.24 104.10
N ASP A 4 -24.58 -3.90 105.24
CA ASP A 4 -24.20 -3.25 106.49
C ASP A 4 -22.81 -2.60 106.42
N ALA A 5 -21.84 -3.22 105.75
CA ALA A 5 -20.50 -2.65 105.56
C ALA A 5 -20.49 -1.44 104.61
N ILE A 6 -21.41 -1.42 103.62
CA ILE A 6 -21.59 -0.27 102.72
C ILE A 6 -22.26 0.88 103.47
N PHE A 7 -23.27 0.59 104.30
CA PHE A 7 -23.91 1.60 105.15
C PHE A 7 -22.97 2.13 106.23
N GLU A 8 -22.12 1.29 106.84
CA GLU A 8 -21.08 1.73 107.77
C GLU A 8 -20.04 2.60 107.06
N PHE A 9 -19.61 2.22 105.84
CA PHE A 9 -18.70 3.04 105.02
C PHE A 9 -19.31 4.41 104.71
N PHE A 10 -20.56 4.47 104.23
CA PHE A 10 -21.24 5.74 103.98
C PHE A 10 -21.51 6.54 105.26
N LYS A 11 -21.80 5.91 106.39
CA LYS A 11 -22.00 6.60 107.67
C LYS A 11 -20.69 7.18 108.21
N THR A 12 -19.58 6.44 108.07
CA THR A 12 -18.23 6.94 108.40
C THR A 12 -17.79 8.06 107.45
N LEU A 13 -18.22 8.00 106.18
CA LEU A 13 -17.98 9.00 105.15
C LEU A 13 -18.91 10.22 105.30
N ASP A 14 -20.06 10.10 105.96
CA ASP A 14 -20.95 11.23 106.27
C ASP A 14 -20.49 11.94 107.56
N GLU A 15 -20.07 11.18 108.58
CA GLU A 15 -19.55 11.73 109.84
C GLU A 15 -18.15 12.38 109.69
N ASN A 16 -17.30 11.89 108.78
CA ASN A 16 -15.95 12.44 108.53
C ASN A 16 -15.73 13.03 107.13
N GLY A 17 -16.69 12.93 106.19
CA GLY A 17 -16.47 13.30 104.78
C GLY A 17 -16.97 14.67 104.39
N GLY A 18 -17.28 15.55 105.35
CA GLY A 18 -17.40 16.99 105.08
C GLY A 18 -16.18 17.52 104.30
N TRP A 19 -14.95 17.12 104.69
CA TRP A 19 -13.75 17.47 103.92
C TRP A 19 -13.79 16.88 102.51
N PHE A 20 -14.28 15.65 102.34
CA PHE A 20 -14.16 14.91 101.08
C PHE A 20 -15.11 15.47 100.02
N PHE A 21 -16.32 15.84 100.42
CA PHE A 21 -17.24 16.56 99.56
C PHE A 21 -16.73 17.96 99.22
N ASP A 22 -16.12 18.67 100.17
CA ASP A 22 -15.46 19.94 99.89
C ASP A 22 -14.29 19.76 98.90
N PHE A 23 -13.43 18.76 99.11
CA PHE A 23 -12.32 18.43 98.21
C PHE A 23 -12.80 18.05 96.80
N LEU A 24 -13.83 17.20 96.69
CA LEU A 24 -14.40 16.80 95.41
C LEU A 24 -15.05 18.00 94.71
N SER A 25 -15.74 18.86 95.46
CA SER A 25 -16.30 20.12 94.97
C SER A 25 -15.19 21.03 94.43
N PHE A 26 -14.08 21.20 95.17
CA PHE A 26 -12.91 21.96 94.71
C PHE A 26 -12.24 21.34 93.47
N LEU A 27 -12.19 20.00 93.37
CA LEU A 27 -11.60 19.32 92.23
C LEU A 27 -12.47 19.43 90.98
N VAL A 28 -13.79 19.27 91.11
CA VAL A 28 -14.74 19.48 90.01
C VAL A 28 -14.76 20.94 89.59
N ALA A 29 -14.78 21.88 90.54
CA ALA A 29 -14.68 23.31 90.28
C ALA A 29 -13.37 23.66 89.58
N GLY A 30 -12.23 23.13 90.04
CA GLY A 30 -10.93 23.32 89.42
C GLY A 30 -10.88 22.77 88.00
N THR A 31 -11.43 21.58 87.76
CA THR A 31 -11.47 20.96 86.43
C THR A 31 -12.35 21.75 85.46
N LEU A 32 -13.53 22.18 85.92
CA LEU A 32 -14.41 23.08 85.15
C LEU A 32 -13.71 24.40 84.85
N MET A 33 -12.97 24.95 85.81
CA MET A 33 -12.23 26.20 85.61
C MET A 33 -11.13 26.04 84.56
N VAL A 34 -10.41 24.91 84.55
CA VAL A 34 -9.40 24.60 83.52
C VAL A 34 -10.05 24.45 82.14
N ILE A 35 -11.19 23.77 82.04
CA ILE A 35 -11.92 23.64 80.77
C ILE A 35 -12.38 25.00 80.25
N VAL A 36 -12.92 25.84 81.15
CA VAL A 36 -13.33 27.21 80.84
C VAL A 36 -12.12 28.06 80.44
N LEU A 37 -10.98 27.94 81.12
CA LEU A 37 -9.74 28.64 80.76
C LEU A 37 -9.20 28.19 79.40
N ILE A 38 -9.23 26.89 79.07
CA ILE A 38 -8.85 26.39 77.75
C ILE A 38 -9.82 26.89 76.68
N TYR A 39 -11.12 26.94 76.99
CA TYR A 39 -12.13 27.47 76.11
C TYR A 39 -11.89 28.96 75.82
N PHE A 40 -11.72 29.78 76.86
CA PHE A 40 -11.38 31.19 76.71
C PHE A 40 -10.03 31.41 76.04
N TYR A 41 -9.03 30.57 76.31
CA TYR A 41 -7.73 30.65 75.65
C TYR A 41 -7.85 30.41 74.14
N ARG A 42 -8.64 29.39 73.74
CA ARG A 42 -8.91 29.08 72.32
C ARG A 42 -9.79 30.14 71.66
N LEU A 43 -10.79 30.65 72.38
CA LEU A 43 -11.65 31.76 71.93
C LEU A 43 -10.83 33.04 71.74
N ALA A 44 -9.93 33.35 72.67
CA ALA A 44 -9.05 34.52 72.60
C ALA A 44 -7.99 34.42 71.50
N ARG A 45 -7.58 33.20 71.13
CA ARG A 45 -6.73 32.94 69.96
C ARG A 45 -7.49 33.01 68.63
N GLY A 46 -8.82 33.04 68.65
CA GLY A 46 -9.64 33.00 67.44
C GLY A 46 -9.74 31.61 66.80
N ASP A 47 -9.30 30.55 67.50
CA ASP A 47 -9.32 29.19 66.94
C ASP A 47 -10.75 28.60 66.90
N ILE A 48 -11.64 29.08 67.79
CA ILE A 48 -13.03 28.62 67.93
C ILE A 48 -14.01 29.79 68.10
N ASP A 49 -15.25 29.61 67.64
CA ASP A 49 -16.35 30.58 67.81
C ASP A 49 -16.95 30.52 69.22
N TRP A 50 -17.91 31.43 69.51
CA TRP A 50 -18.63 31.48 70.79
C TRP A 50 -19.39 30.18 71.11
N PHE A 51 -19.59 29.29 70.14
CA PHE A 51 -20.22 27.97 70.30
C PHE A 51 -19.21 26.81 70.29
N GLY A 52 -17.90 27.09 70.28
CA GLY A 52 -16.82 26.09 70.34
C GLY A 52 -16.49 25.40 69.01
N ARG A 53 -16.97 25.91 67.87
CA ARG A 53 -16.67 25.37 66.54
C ARG A 53 -15.38 25.99 66.01
N LYS A 54 -14.53 25.22 65.32
CA LYS A 54 -13.33 25.77 64.69
C LYS A 54 -13.70 26.86 63.69
N ILE A 55 -13.11 28.04 63.83
CA ILE A 55 -13.23 29.10 62.84
C ILE A 55 -12.33 28.70 61.67
N ILE A 56 -12.93 28.33 60.54
CA ILE A 56 -12.19 28.13 59.30
C ILE A 56 -11.93 29.54 58.74
N ASP A 57 -10.66 29.90 58.63
CA ASP A 57 -10.23 31.22 58.18
C ASP A 57 -10.79 31.50 56.79
N GLN A 58 -11.62 32.53 56.67
CA GLN A 58 -12.29 32.89 55.40
C GLN A 58 -11.26 33.20 54.31
N ASP A 59 -10.12 33.77 54.69
CA ASP A 59 -8.97 34.05 53.81
C ASP A 59 -8.35 32.77 53.23
N SER A 60 -8.32 31.68 54.00
CA SER A 60 -7.80 30.38 53.52
C SER A 60 -8.73 29.72 52.49
N ILE A 61 -10.05 29.97 52.57
CA ILE A 61 -11.02 29.51 51.59
C ILE A 61 -10.87 30.30 50.28
N GLU A 62 -10.73 31.63 50.37
CA GLU A 62 -10.53 32.51 49.21
C GLU A 62 -9.22 32.19 48.45
N GLU A 63 -8.13 31.91 49.17
CA GLU A 63 -6.85 31.57 48.57
C GLU A 63 -6.89 30.19 47.90
N THR A 64 -7.59 29.22 48.50
CA THR A 64 -7.81 27.89 47.91
C THR A 64 -8.70 27.97 46.67
N GLU A 65 -9.72 28.83 46.66
CA GLU A 65 -10.56 29.06 45.49
C GLU A 65 -9.80 29.72 44.34
N LYS A 66 -8.93 30.70 44.62
CA LYS A 66 -8.05 31.30 43.60
C LYS A 66 -7.11 30.29 42.98
N ILE A 67 -6.44 29.46 43.79
CA ILE A 67 -5.53 28.41 43.30
C ILE A 67 -6.30 27.41 42.43
N LYS A 68 -7.52 27.04 42.84
CA LYS A 68 -8.36 26.13 42.06
C LYS A 68 -8.76 26.73 40.70
N MET A 69 -9.11 28.01 40.68
CA MET A 69 -9.44 28.73 39.44
C MET A 69 -8.23 28.79 38.49
N GLU A 70 -7.05 29.11 39.01
CA GLU A 70 -5.82 29.18 38.24
C GLU A 70 -5.40 27.80 37.70
N LEU A 71 -5.59 26.73 38.49
CA LEU A 71 -5.40 25.36 38.02
C LEU A 71 -6.39 24.96 36.94
N GLU A 72 -7.66 25.33 37.07
CA GLU A 72 -8.69 25.06 36.06
C GLU A 72 -8.36 25.78 34.75
N GLU A 73 -7.91 27.03 34.82
CA GLU A 73 -7.45 27.79 33.66
C GLU A 73 -6.24 27.12 32.99
N GLN A 74 -5.19 26.79 33.74
CA GLN A 74 -4.02 26.06 33.21
C GLN A 74 -4.40 24.72 32.58
N LEU A 75 -5.34 23.98 33.20
CA LEU A 75 -5.81 22.70 32.70
C LEU A 75 -6.60 22.84 31.39
N THR A 76 -7.33 23.95 31.20
CA THR A 76 -7.97 24.24 29.91
C THR A 76 -6.97 24.57 28.81
N VAL A 77 -5.92 25.34 29.11
CA VAL A 77 -4.84 25.66 28.17
C VAL A 77 -4.11 24.38 27.74
N VAL A 78 -3.69 23.56 28.71
CA VAL A 78 -2.99 22.29 28.44
C VAL A 78 -3.86 21.30 27.66
N LYS A 79 -5.18 21.26 27.93
CA LYS A 79 -6.10 20.44 27.12
C LYS A 79 -6.22 20.94 25.69
N GLY A 80 -6.26 22.26 25.49
CA GLY A 80 -6.26 22.88 24.16
C GLY A 80 -4.98 22.58 23.38
N GLU A 81 -3.82 22.77 24.01
CA GLU A 81 -2.51 22.45 23.41
C GLU A 81 -2.39 20.95 23.08
N ASN A 82 -2.81 20.05 23.97
CA ASN A 82 -2.80 18.61 23.70
C ASN A 82 -3.70 18.21 22.52
N ALA A 83 -4.88 18.83 22.39
CA ALA A 83 -5.76 18.59 21.26
C ALA A 83 -5.11 19.04 19.95
N GLN A 84 -4.44 20.20 19.96
CA GLN A 84 -3.69 20.71 18.83
C GLN A 84 -2.50 19.81 18.47
N TYR A 85 -1.71 19.36 19.45
CA TYR A 85 -0.62 18.41 19.23
C TYR A 85 -1.11 17.08 18.66
N THR A 86 -2.25 16.58 19.13
CA THR A 86 -2.85 15.35 18.62
C THR A 86 -3.25 15.50 17.14
N GLN A 87 -3.85 16.64 16.76
CA GLN A 87 -4.16 16.93 15.37
C GLN A 87 -2.91 17.00 14.50
N VAL A 88 -1.86 17.68 14.97
CA VAL A 88 -0.58 17.77 14.24
C VAL A 88 0.05 16.39 14.06
N ILE A 89 0.05 15.55 15.09
CA ILE A 89 0.56 14.17 15.03
C ILE A 89 -0.24 13.35 14.00
N GLN A 90 -1.56 13.52 13.97
CA GLN A 90 -2.44 12.80 13.04
C GLN A 90 -2.26 13.27 11.59
N GLU A 91 -2.02 14.56 11.37
CA GLU A 91 -1.70 15.10 10.06
C GLU A 91 -0.31 14.64 9.59
N GLN A 92 0.68 14.66 10.48
CA GLN A 92 2.03 14.19 10.18
C GLN A 92 2.09 12.68 9.90
N SER A 93 1.32 11.87 10.64
CA SER A 93 1.25 10.42 10.39
C SER A 93 0.66 10.11 9.02
N LYS A 94 -0.39 10.84 8.60
CA LYS A 94 -0.95 10.72 7.25
C LYS A 94 0.07 11.06 6.16
N LYS A 95 0.80 12.17 6.31
CA LYS A 95 1.87 12.56 5.36
C LYS A 95 3.00 11.53 5.30
N LEU A 96 3.37 10.94 6.44
CA LEU A 96 4.35 9.85 6.49
C LEU A 96 3.90 8.62 5.69
N THR A 97 2.62 8.23 5.82
CA THR A 97 2.07 7.12 5.03
C THR A 97 2.06 7.44 3.53
N GLU A 98 1.68 8.66 3.14
CA GLU A 98 1.71 9.09 1.73
C GLU A 98 3.14 9.05 1.16
N ILE A 99 4.13 9.51 1.92
CA ILE A 99 5.55 9.46 1.53
C ILE A 99 6.06 8.02 1.43
N GLN A 100 5.71 7.14 2.38
CA GLN A 100 6.06 5.72 2.33
C GLN A 100 5.49 5.06 1.07
N ASN A 101 4.23 5.32 0.74
CA ASN A 101 3.61 4.81 -0.48
C ASN A 101 4.34 5.31 -1.73
N LEU A 102 4.72 6.59 -1.78
CA LEU A 102 5.51 7.15 -2.88
C LEU A 102 6.88 6.50 -3.00
N PHE A 103 7.57 6.25 -1.89
CA PHE A 103 8.87 5.56 -1.90
C PHE A 103 8.75 4.11 -2.39
N THR A 104 7.76 3.36 -1.90
CA THR A 104 7.50 1.99 -2.36
C THR A 104 7.14 1.96 -3.85
N GLU A 105 6.37 2.94 -4.33
CA GLU A 105 6.05 3.08 -5.75
C GLU A 105 7.30 3.39 -6.59
N LEU A 106 8.17 4.29 -6.11
CA LEU A 106 9.42 4.61 -6.79
C LEU A 106 10.34 3.40 -6.87
N ASP A 107 10.56 2.72 -5.74
CA ASP A 107 11.43 1.55 -5.63
C ASP A 107 10.98 0.44 -6.58
N SER A 108 9.67 0.13 -6.57
CA SER A 108 9.08 -0.83 -7.50
C SER A 108 9.22 -0.42 -8.97
N LYS A 109 9.16 0.88 -9.29
CA LYS A 109 9.36 1.38 -10.66
C LYS A 109 10.81 1.22 -11.10
N TYR A 110 11.79 1.59 -10.27
CA TYR A 110 13.20 1.50 -10.61
C TYR A 110 13.69 0.05 -10.74
N ASP A 111 13.17 -0.86 -9.92
CA ASP A 111 13.46 -2.29 -10.04
C ASP A 111 12.94 -2.88 -11.36
N ASP A 112 11.71 -2.53 -11.73
CA ASP A 112 11.09 -2.98 -12.99
C ASP A 112 11.85 -2.45 -14.22
N GLU A 113 12.27 -1.17 -14.21
CA GLU A 113 13.07 -0.59 -15.29
C GLU A 113 14.47 -1.19 -15.41
N THR A 114 15.12 -1.49 -14.27
CA THR A 114 16.43 -2.16 -14.25
C THR A 114 16.32 -3.59 -14.78
N TYR A 115 15.28 -4.30 -14.38
CA TYR A 115 14.99 -5.65 -14.87
C TYR A 115 14.70 -5.64 -16.38
N PHE A 116 13.82 -4.75 -16.85
CA PHE A 116 13.53 -4.59 -18.27
C PHE A 116 14.79 -4.29 -19.08
N THR A 117 15.63 -3.36 -18.61
CA THR A 117 16.89 -3.01 -19.27
C THR A 117 17.79 -4.24 -19.42
N SER A 118 17.84 -5.10 -18.40
CA SER A 118 18.60 -6.35 -18.45
C SER A 118 18.04 -7.32 -19.51
N GLN A 119 16.72 -7.48 -19.60
CA GLN A 119 16.07 -8.30 -20.65
C GLN A 119 16.39 -7.78 -22.05
N VAL A 120 16.37 -6.45 -22.24
CA VAL A 120 16.73 -5.81 -23.52
C VAL A 120 18.20 -6.08 -23.88
N MET A 121 19.11 -5.99 -22.91
CA MET A 121 20.53 -6.28 -23.15
C MET A 121 20.77 -7.75 -23.51
N TYR A 122 20.11 -8.69 -22.82
CA TYR A 122 20.21 -10.11 -23.15
C TYR A 122 19.63 -10.40 -24.54
N ALA A 123 18.47 -9.84 -24.87
CA ALA A 123 17.88 -9.98 -26.19
C ALA A 123 18.78 -9.40 -27.30
N ALA A 124 19.37 -8.23 -27.08
CA ALA A 124 20.29 -7.61 -28.02
C ALA A 124 21.56 -8.45 -28.23
N GLN A 125 22.12 -9.02 -27.16
CA GLN A 125 23.27 -9.91 -27.24
C GLN A 125 22.96 -11.19 -28.00
N GLU A 126 21.80 -11.80 -27.75
CA GLU A 126 21.36 -13.02 -28.42
C GLU A 126 21.11 -12.77 -29.91
N VAL A 127 20.45 -11.66 -30.27
CA VAL A 127 20.29 -11.21 -31.67
C VAL A 127 21.65 -11.03 -32.34
N ALA A 128 22.60 -10.36 -31.67
CA ALA A 128 23.93 -10.12 -32.23
C ALA A 128 24.71 -11.44 -32.43
N ALA A 129 24.64 -12.36 -31.46
CA ALA A 129 25.26 -13.68 -31.55
C ALA A 129 24.68 -14.50 -32.70
N ALA A 130 23.34 -14.56 -32.81
CA ALA A 130 22.65 -15.27 -33.87
C ALA A 130 22.99 -14.74 -35.27
N ILE A 131 23.12 -13.41 -35.43
CA ILE A 131 23.53 -12.80 -36.69
C ILE A 131 25.00 -13.12 -37.01
N ALA A 132 25.88 -13.10 -36.01
CA ALA A 132 27.31 -13.36 -36.19
C ALA A 132 27.60 -14.84 -36.50
N ALA A 133 26.83 -15.76 -35.93
CA ALA A 133 26.96 -17.21 -36.07
C ALA A 133 25.78 -17.80 -36.88
N ALA A 134 25.56 -17.30 -38.10
CA ALA A 134 24.38 -17.64 -38.91
C ALA A 134 24.15 -19.15 -39.09
N ASN A 135 25.21 -19.95 -39.25
CA ASN A 135 25.08 -21.40 -39.39
C ASN A 135 24.56 -22.07 -38.10
N GLU A 136 25.07 -21.65 -36.94
CA GLU A 136 24.63 -22.17 -35.64
C GLU A 136 23.20 -21.70 -35.31
N PHE A 137 22.84 -20.49 -35.74
CA PHE A 137 21.47 -19.99 -35.66
C PHE A 137 20.51 -20.83 -36.51
N GLU A 138 20.88 -21.26 -37.71
CA GLU A 138 20.01 -22.11 -38.53
C GLU A 138 19.69 -23.45 -37.84
N GLU A 139 20.67 -24.02 -37.12
CA GLU A 139 20.48 -25.26 -36.34
C GLU A 139 19.63 -25.05 -35.09
N ASN A 140 19.74 -23.89 -34.43
CA ASN A 140 19.09 -23.60 -33.14
C ASN A 140 17.98 -22.54 -33.23
N ARG A 141 17.46 -22.27 -34.43
CA ARG A 141 16.60 -21.12 -34.71
C ARG A 141 15.40 -21.02 -33.76
N ASP A 142 14.70 -22.12 -33.58
CA ASP A 142 13.48 -22.14 -32.78
C ASP A 142 13.80 -21.85 -31.29
N ASP A 143 14.88 -22.42 -30.76
CA ASP A 143 15.34 -22.18 -29.39
C ASP A 143 15.78 -20.72 -29.18
N THR A 144 16.51 -20.14 -30.15
CA THR A 144 16.90 -18.72 -30.12
C THR A 144 15.68 -17.81 -30.05
N PHE A 145 14.65 -18.07 -30.87
CA PHE A 145 13.43 -17.27 -30.82
C PHE A 145 12.62 -17.52 -29.55
N ASP A 146 12.58 -18.74 -29.02
CA ASP A 146 11.93 -19.02 -27.74
C ASP A 146 12.56 -18.18 -26.62
N TYR A 147 13.90 -18.11 -26.52
CA TYR A 147 14.57 -17.24 -25.56
C TYR A 147 14.25 -15.75 -25.75
N LEU A 148 14.30 -15.28 -26.99
CA LEU A 148 14.03 -13.87 -27.31
C LEU A 148 12.59 -13.46 -26.95
N LEU A 149 11.61 -14.33 -27.23
CA LEU A 149 10.21 -14.07 -26.92
C LEU A 149 9.93 -14.21 -25.43
N ASP A 150 10.62 -15.12 -24.74
CA ASP A 150 10.54 -15.25 -23.29
C ASP A 150 11.12 -14.01 -22.57
N TYR A 151 12.19 -13.39 -23.08
CA TYR A 151 12.68 -12.12 -22.54
C TYR A 151 11.63 -11.00 -22.63
N LEU A 152 10.90 -10.93 -23.76
CA LEU A 152 9.79 -10.00 -23.89
C LEU A 152 8.68 -10.34 -22.88
N ILE A 153 8.22 -11.58 -22.82
CA ILE A 153 7.16 -12.01 -21.88
C ILE A 153 7.53 -11.66 -20.43
N ASN A 154 8.75 -11.98 -20.02
CA ASN A 154 9.20 -11.75 -18.65
C ASN A 154 9.30 -10.26 -18.32
N SER A 155 9.50 -9.39 -19.31
CA SER A 155 9.53 -7.94 -19.11
C SER A 155 8.16 -7.27 -18.93
N LEU A 156 7.07 -8.02 -19.11
CA LEU A 156 5.71 -7.52 -18.94
C LEU A 156 5.30 -7.64 -17.47
N LYS A 157 4.74 -6.55 -16.93
CA LYS A 157 4.33 -6.50 -15.53
C LYS A 157 3.12 -7.42 -15.32
N GLY A 158 3.21 -8.33 -14.34
CA GLY A 158 2.14 -9.29 -14.09
C GLY A 158 1.91 -10.26 -15.25
N PHE A 159 2.98 -10.67 -15.95
CA PHE A 159 2.86 -11.58 -17.10
C PHE A 159 2.19 -12.92 -16.74
N ARG A 160 2.28 -13.38 -15.49
CA ARG A 160 1.65 -14.64 -15.06
C ARG A 160 0.12 -14.55 -15.11
N GLU A 161 -0.42 -13.43 -14.67
CA GLU A 161 -1.85 -13.14 -14.68
C GLU A 161 -2.34 -12.92 -16.12
N LYS A 162 -1.58 -12.11 -16.87
CA LYS A 162 -1.88 -11.76 -18.27
C LYS A 162 -1.74 -12.95 -19.22
N ASN A 163 -0.90 -13.93 -18.88
CA ASN A 163 -0.58 -15.11 -19.67
C ASN A 163 -0.31 -14.77 -21.15
N PRO A 164 0.66 -13.87 -21.42
CA PRO A 164 0.92 -13.38 -22.75
C PRO A 164 1.41 -14.51 -23.64
N ARG A 165 1.01 -14.47 -24.91
CA ARG A 165 1.53 -15.39 -25.93
C ARG A 165 1.84 -14.61 -27.17
N ILE A 166 2.98 -14.90 -27.78
CA ILE A 166 3.51 -14.13 -28.90
C ILE A 166 3.46 -14.97 -30.15
N VAL A 167 2.96 -14.40 -31.24
CA VAL A 167 3.07 -14.98 -32.58
C VAL A 167 3.57 -13.93 -33.54
N ILE A 168 4.63 -14.25 -34.27
CA ILE A 168 5.14 -13.44 -35.36
C ILE A 168 4.66 -14.04 -36.67
N HIS A 169 4.04 -13.19 -37.49
CA HIS A 169 3.65 -13.52 -38.85
C HIS A 169 4.43 -12.67 -39.83
N VAL A 170 4.74 -13.24 -40.99
CA VAL A 170 5.41 -12.57 -42.12
C VAL A 170 4.52 -12.64 -43.35
N GLN A 171 4.90 -11.95 -44.42
CA GLN A 171 4.16 -12.05 -45.68
C GLN A 171 4.17 -13.49 -46.20
N HIS A 172 3.00 -14.00 -46.59
CA HIS A 172 2.90 -15.35 -47.10
C HIS A 172 3.64 -15.49 -48.44
N PRO A 173 4.49 -16.51 -48.64
CA PRO A 173 5.36 -16.62 -49.82
C PRO A 173 4.59 -16.80 -51.14
N HIS A 174 3.39 -17.37 -51.07
CA HIS A 174 2.56 -17.66 -52.24
C HIS A 174 1.24 -16.88 -52.31
N SER A 175 0.99 -15.96 -51.37
CA SER A 175 -0.28 -15.21 -51.32
C SER A 175 -0.05 -13.80 -50.83
N ALA A 176 -0.49 -12.81 -51.62
CA ALA A 176 -0.43 -11.41 -51.24
C ALA A 176 -1.57 -10.99 -50.31
N GLU A 177 -2.53 -11.88 -50.03
CA GLU A 177 -3.73 -11.60 -49.23
C GLU A 177 -3.64 -12.18 -47.81
N LYS A 178 -2.58 -12.92 -47.50
CA LYS A 178 -2.40 -13.64 -46.24
C LYS A 178 -1.04 -13.36 -45.61
N LEU A 179 -0.99 -13.55 -44.30
CA LEU A 179 0.24 -13.68 -43.54
C LEU A 179 0.48 -15.16 -43.24
N SER A 180 1.75 -15.56 -43.14
CA SER A 180 2.13 -16.91 -42.71
C SER A 180 2.78 -16.86 -41.33
N HIS A 181 2.55 -17.90 -40.54
CA HIS A 181 3.28 -18.13 -39.30
C HIS A 181 4.80 -18.11 -39.58
N TYR A 182 5.56 -17.43 -38.71
CA TYR A 182 7.02 -17.40 -38.78
C TYR A 182 7.67 -17.98 -37.51
N VAL A 183 7.25 -17.50 -36.34
CA VAL A 183 7.64 -18.05 -35.05
C VAL A 183 6.60 -17.70 -33.98
N HIS A 184 6.63 -18.38 -32.85
CA HIS A 184 5.73 -18.12 -31.73
C HIS A 184 6.44 -18.44 -30.41
N SER A 185 5.96 -17.87 -29.30
CA SER A 185 6.47 -18.17 -27.96
C SER A 185 6.00 -19.54 -27.46
N SER A 186 6.66 -20.05 -26.44
CA SER A 186 6.23 -21.25 -25.74
C SER A 186 4.76 -21.18 -25.26
N GLY A 187 4.09 -22.33 -25.18
CA GLY A 187 2.72 -22.45 -24.63
C GLY A 187 1.55 -22.31 -25.63
N HIS A 188 1.82 -22.10 -26.92
CA HIS A 188 0.82 -22.27 -27.98
C HIS A 188 0.55 -23.76 -28.29
N SER A 189 -0.61 -24.04 -28.87
CA SER A 189 -0.89 -25.36 -29.45
C SER A 189 -0.12 -25.53 -30.77
N PRO A 190 0.24 -26.75 -31.19
CA PRO A 190 0.90 -27.00 -32.48
C PRO A 190 0.16 -26.40 -33.68
N ARG A 191 -1.17 -26.28 -33.61
CA ARG A 191 -2.02 -25.67 -34.65
C ARG A 191 -1.72 -24.20 -34.95
N VAL A 192 -0.96 -23.48 -34.10
CA VAL A 192 -0.57 -22.09 -34.38
C VAL A 192 0.27 -21.97 -35.66
N LYS A 193 0.99 -23.05 -36.02
CA LYS A 193 1.79 -23.11 -37.25
C LYS A 193 0.93 -23.15 -38.52
N GLU A 194 -0.33 -23.56 -38.40
CA GLU A 194 -1.29 -23.65 -39.51
C GLU A 194 -2.11 -22.37 -39.68
N TYR A 195 -1.98 -21.41 -38.75
CA TYR A 195 -2.78 -20.19 -38.79
C TYR A 195 -2.19 -19.18 -39.78
N GLU A 196 -3.03 -18.75 -40.73
CA GLU A 196 -2.69 -17.81 -41.79
C GLU A 196 -3.67 -16.62 -41.77
N PRO A 197 -3.40 -15.57 -40.98
CA PRO A 197 -4.30 -14.43 -40.89
C PRO A 197 -4.50 -13.77 -42.26
N ILE A 198 -5.75 -13.48 -42.62
CA ILE A 198 -6.07 -12.68 -43.81
C ILE A 198 -5.66 -11.22 -43.59
N ILE A 199 -5.17 -10.55 -44.63
CA ILE A 199 -4.68 -9.18 -44.53
C ILE A 199 -5.81 -8.15 -44.36
N ASP A 200 -6.96 -8.40 -44.98
CA ASP A 200 -8.17 -7.61 -44.80
C ASP A 200 -9.16 -8.40 -43.94
N GLY A 201 -9.46 -7.91 -42.73
CA GLY A 201 -10.40 -8.56 -41.81
C GLY A 201 -9.79 -9.19 -40.56
N SER A 202 -8.45 -9.22 -40.44
CA SER A 202 -7.77 -9.64 -39.21
C SER A 202 -7.01 -8.48 -38.54
N ALA A 203 -6.80 -8.58 -37.23
CA ALA A 203 -6.06 -7.58 -36.47
C ALA A 203 -4.59 -7.47 -36.92
N ALA A 204 -3.95 -8.63 -37.18
CA ALA A 204 -2.60 -8.69 -37.73
C ALA A 204 -2.55 -8.08 -39.14
N GLY A 205 -3.57 -8.35 -39.95
CA GLY A 205 -3.74 -7.77 -41.29
C GLY A 205 -3.90 -6.26 -41.27
N ARG A 206 -4.72 -5.70 -40.37
CA ARG A 206 -4.84 -4.25 -40.17
C ARG A 206 -3.51 -3.62 -39.79
N CYS A 207 -2.80 -4.23 -38.84
CA CYS A 207 -1.46 -3.79 -38.41
C CYS A 207 -0.48 -3.80 -39.60
N TRP A 208 -0.49 -4.87 -40.39
CA TRP A 208 0.30 -5.00 -41.62
C TRP A 208 -0.04 -3.86 -42.61
N ARG A 209 -1.30 -3.67 -42.99
CA ARG A 209 -1.68 -2.66 -44.00
C ARG A 209 -1.41 -1.24 -43.55
N THR A 210 -1.64 -0.92 -42.28
CA THR A 210 -1.53 0.46 -41.78
C THR A 210 -0.11 0.82 -41.35
N ASN A 211 0.75 -0.17 -41.09
CA ASN A 211 2.06 0.03 -40.46
C ASN A 211 1.96 0.80 -39.13
N LYS A 212 0.87 0.57 -38.39
CA LYS A 212 0.59 1.18 -37.10
C LYS A 212 0.30 0.10 -36.08
N ILE A 213 0.70 0.36 -34.83
CA ILE A 213 0.33 -0.46 -33.68
C ILE A 213 -1.20 -0.52 -33.61
N TYR A 214 -1.74 -1.72 -33.44
CA TYR A 214 -3.16 -1.93 -33.27
C TYR A 214 -3.41 -2.68 -31.97
N TYR A 215 -3.93 -1.96 -30.97
CA TYR A 215 -4.28 -2.51 -29.68
C TYR A 215 -5.80 -2.67 -29.57
N ILE A 216 -6.22 -3.88 -29.24
CA ILE A 216 -7.60 -4.27 -28.97
C ILE A 216 -7.68 -4.55 -27.46
N PRO A 217 -8.29 -3.65 -26.68
CA PRO A 217 -8.42 -3.84 -25.24
C PRO A 217 -9.43 -4.92 -24.86
N ASP A 218 -10.47 -5.12 -25.69
CA ASP A 218 -11.44 -6.20 -25.53
C ASP A 218 -11.81 -6.80 -26.90
N THR A 219 -11.48 -8.08 -27.11
CA THR A 219 -11.74 -8.85 -28.34
C THR A 219 -13.22 -9.16 -28.55
N GLU A 220 -14.05 -8.95 -27.54
CA GLU A 220 -15.50 -9.16 -27.63
C GLU A 220 -16.27 -7.96 -28.18
N GLN A 221 -15.61 -6.83 -28.43
CA GLN A 221 -16.26 -5.65 -29.03
C GLN A 221 -16.66 -5.92 -30.48
N ASP A 222 -17.77 -5.34 -30.93
CA ASP A 222 -18.29 -5.56 -32.30
C ASP A 222 -17.64 -4.64 -33.35
N SER A 223 -17.03 -3.53 -32.92
CA SER A 223 -16.48 -2.48 -33.80
C SER A 223 -15.01 -2.66 -34.18
N ILE A 224 -14.42 -3.83 -33.90
CA ILE A 224 -12.99 -4.09 -34.09
C ILE A 224 -12.75 -4.95 -35.34
N GLU A 225 -11.60 -4.74 -35.99
CA GLU A 225 -11.18 -5.59 -37.11
C GLU A 225 -10.42 -6.79 -36.54
N TYR A 226 -11.14 -7.85 -36.24
CA TYR A 226 -10.63 -9.03 -35.55
C TYR A 226 -11.31 -10.30 -36.11
N GLU A 227 -10.49 -11.29 -36.47
CA GLU A 227 -10.96 -12.58 -36.96
C GLU A 227 -11.43 -13.44 -35.78
N ARG A 228 -12.74 -13.61 -35.64
CA ARG A 228 -13.32 -14.46 -34.61
C ARG A 228 -13.33 -15.92 -35.09
N ILE A 229 -12.41 -16.72 -34.56
CA ILE A 229 -12.34 -18.15 -34.87
C ILE A 229 -13.20 -18.92 -33.86
N GLU A 230 -14.35 -19.43 -34.32
CA GLU A 230 -15.37 -20.10 -33.49
C GLU A 230 -14.86 -21.33 -32.71
N LEU A 231 -13.75 -21.94 -33.15
CA LEU A 231 -13.19 -23.17 -32.58
C LEU A 231 -12.03 -22.96 -31.60
N ILE A 232 -11.70 -21.71 -31.23
CA ILE A 232 -10.64 -21.45 -30.25
C ILE A 232 -11.13 -21.78 -28.84
N THR A 233 -10.51 -22.80 -28.23
CA THR A 233 -10.81 -23.25 -26.85
C THR A 233 -10.24 -22.36 -25.76
N LYS A 234 -9.21 -21.54 -26.06
CA LYS A 234 -8.63 -20.55 -25.12
C LYS A 234 -8.88 -19.14 -25.63
N GLN A 235 -9.95 -18.53 -25.15
CA GLN A 235 -10.25 -17.13 -25.46
C GLN A 235 -9.28 -16.20 -24.73
N TYR A 236 -8.58 -15.37 -25.48
CA TYR A 236 -7.89 -14.19 -24.96
C TYR A 236 -8.84 -12.99 -25.11
N ARG A 237 -8.75 -12.06 -24.16
CA ARG A 237 -9.62 -10.89 -24.08
C ARG A 237 -8.99 -9.63 -24.65
N SER A 238 -7.68 -9.57 -24.79
CA SER A 238 -7.01 -8.44 -25.43
C SER A 238 -5.97 -8.92 -26.43
N LEU A 239 -5.68 -8.07 -27.42
CA LEU A 239 -4.73 -8.37 -28.48
C LEU A 239 -3.95 -7.12 -28.84
N LEU A 240 -2.63 -7.23 -28.89
CA LEU A 240 -1.74 -6.19 -29.36
C LEU A 240 -1.01 -6.66 -30.62
N CYS A 241 -1.17 -5.95 -31.73
CA CYS A 241 -0.43 -6.18 -32.96
C CYS A 241 0.55 -5.04 -33.20
N ILE A 242 1.82 -5.37 -33.40
CA ILE A 242 2.92 -4.43 -33.61
C ILE A 242 3.59 -4.76 -34.94
N PRO A 243 3.76 -3.79 -35.86
CA PRO A 243 4.45 -4.04 -37.11
C PRO A 243 5.95 -4.16 -36.87
N ILE A 244 6.60 -5.13 -37.51
CA ILE A 244 8.06 -5.32 -37.47
C ILE A 244 8.64 -4.64 -38.70
N HIS A 245 9.32 -3.50 -38.52
CA HIS A 245 9.85 -2.69 -39.63
C HIS A 245 11.14 -1.95 -39.28
N ALA A 246 11.92 -1.58 -40.30
CA ALA A 246 13.07 -0.69 -40.15
C ALA A 246 12.74 0.74 -40.57
N GLY A 247 12.75 1.66 -39.60
CA GLY A 247 12.44 3.07 -39.84
C GLY A 247 10.97 3.30 -40.20
N PRO A 248 10.56 4.52 -40.60
CA PRO A 248 9.15 4.88 -40.76
C PRO A 248 8.51 4.37 -42.07
N ASP A 249 9.30 3.80 -42.97
CA ASP A 249 8.82 3.42 -44.30
C ASP A 249 8.07 2.08 -44.29
N LYS A 250 6.84 2.09 -44.83
CA LYS A 250 5.98 0.92 -44.96
C LYS A 250 6.61 -0.19 -45.82
N SER A 251 7.48 0.17 -46.77
CA SER A 251 8.18 -0.79 -47.64
C SER A 251 9.18 -1.67 -46.86
N LYS A 252 9.64 -1.20 -45.70
CA LYS A 252 10.61 -1.88 -44.84
C LYS A 252 9.95 -2.71 -43.75
N ARG A 253 8.65 -2.98 -43.86
CA ARG A 253 7.93 -3.88 -42.95
C ARG A 253 8.12 -5.32 -43.40
N ILE A 254 8.53 -6.18 -42.48
CA ILE A 254 8.81 -7.59 -42.75
C ILE A 254 7.85 -8.54 -42.02
N GLY A 255 7.14 -8.06 -41.00
CA GLY A 255 6.19 -8.89 -40.26
C GLY A 255 5.27 -8.11 -39.34
N VAL A 256 4.49 -8.87 -38.58
CA VAL A 256 3.65 -8.38 -37.47
C VAL A 256 3.86 -9.32 -36.29
N MET A 257 4.20 -8.73 -35.14
CA MET A 257 4.21 -9.40 -33.85
C MET A 257 2.86 -9.22 -33.18
N SER A 258 2.21 -10.31 -32.82
CA SER A 258 0.91 -10.32 -32.13
C SER A 258 1.09 -10.87 -30.72
N LEU A 259 0.54 -10.17 -29.74
CA LEU A 259 0.65 -10.47 -28.32
C LEU A 259 -0.76 -10.58 -27.71
N THR A 260 -1.13 -11.77 -27.24
CA THR A 260 -2.48 -12.04 -26.68
C THR A 260 -2.50 -11.84 -25.17
N GLY A 261 -3.52 -11.19 -24.62
CA GLY A 261 -3.72 -11.05 -23.17
C GLY A 261 -4.99 -11.73 -22.68
N ARG A 262 -4.93 -12.42 -21.54
CA ARG A 262 -6.07 -13.11 -20.93
C ARG A 262 -7.16 -12.15 -20.46
N GLU A 263 -6.77 -10.97 -19.99
CA GLU A 263 -7.68 -9.98 -19.39
C GLU A 263 -8.06 -8.88 -20.39
N VAL A 264 -9.18 -8.21 -20.10
CA VAL A 264 -9.57 -6.97 -20.78
C VAL A 264 -8.59 -5.87 -20.35
N HIS A 265 -8.13 -5.05 -21.29
CA HIS A 265 -7.11 -4.02 -21.03
C HIS A 265 -5.80 -4.59 -20.44
N ALA A 266 -5.35 -5.77 -20.87
CA ALA A 266 -4.18 -6.42 -20.25
C ALA A 266 -2.86 -5.64 -20.38
N TYR A 267 -2.73 -4.66 -21.27
CA TYR A 267 -1.46 -3.96 -21.52
C TYR A 267 -1.61 -2.46 -21.30
N GLU A 268 -0.75 -1.93 -20.43
CA GLU A 268 -0.57 -0.50 -20.22
C GLU A 268 0.35 0.10 -21.30
N GLN A 269 0.37 1.42 -21.40
CA GLN A 269 1.15 2.13 -22.40
C GLN A 269 2.65 1.78 -22.34
N ILE A 270 3.22 1.70 -21.14
CA ILE A 270 4.63 1.33 -20.96
C ILE A 270 4.93 -0.08 -21.50
N GLU A 271 4.01 -1.02 -21.32
CA GLU A 271 4.19 -2.40 -21.79
C GLU A 271 4.07 -2.51 -23.31
N ILE A 272 3.18 -1.71 -23.91
CA ILE A 272 3.09 -1.57 -25.36
C ILE A 272 4.41 -1.01 -25.90
N GLU A 273 4.99 0.00 -25.26
CA GLU A 273 6.29 0.57 -25.65
C GLU A 273 7.43 -0.42 -25.52
N ARG A 274 7.45 -1.24 -24.46
CA ARG A 274 8.42 -2.34 -24.28
C ARG A 274 8.31 -3.36 -25.41
N ALA A 275 7.10 -3.78 -25.77
CA ALA A 275 6.86 -4.70 -26.88
C ALA A 275 7.27 -4.09 -28.24
N VAL A 276 7.04 -2.79 -28.44
CA VAL A 276 7.51 -2.06 -29.63
C VAL A 276 9.04 -2.05 -29.71
N LEU A 277 9.74 -1.80 -28.60
CA LEU A 277 11.20 -1.86 -28.57
C LEU A 277 11.72 -3.25 -28.98
N PHE A 278 11.12 -4.31 -28.44
CA PHE A 278 11.46 -5.68 -28.84
C PHE A 278 11.22 -5.95 -30.32
N SER A 279 10.15 -5.39 -30.92
CA SER A 279 9.92 -5.53 -32.36
C SER A 279 11.07 -4.96 -33.20
N TYR A 280 11.69 -3.87 -32.75
CA TYR A 280 12.86 -3.29 -33.41
C TYR A 280 14.14 -4.10 -33.19
N LEU A 281 14.31 -4.71 -32.00
CA LEU A 281 15.43 -5.61 -31.71
C LEU A 281 15.37 -6.89 -32.55
N LEU A 282 14.17 -7.42 -32.78
CA LEU A 282 13.96 -8.63 -33.57
C LEU A 282 14.12 -8.40 -35.08
N TYR A 283 13.84 -7.18 -35.56
CA TYR A 283 13.90 -6.85 -36.98
C TYR A 283 15.18 -7.34 -37.69
N PRO A 284 16.41 -7.01 -37.25
CA PRO A 284 17.61 -7.38 -37.99
C PRO A 284 17.80 -8.89 -38.11
N LEU A 285 17.46 -9.66 -37.07
CA LEU A 285 17.55 -11.12 -37.08
C LEU A 285 16.54 -11.73 -38.04
N ILE A 286 15.27 -11.32 -37.94
CA ILE A 286 14.19 -11.81 -38.82
C ILE A 286 14.50 -11.46 -40.27
N TYR A 287 14.95 -10.23 -40.53
CA TYR A 287 15.34 -9.80 -41.87
C TYR A 287 16.47 -10.66 -42.44
N ALA A 288 17.51 -10.95 -41.66
CA ALA A 288 18.63 -11.78 -42.09
C ALA A 288 18.18 -13.21 -42.40
N ASP A 289 17.38 -13.83 -41.53
CA ASP A 289 16.84 -15.18 -41.72
C ASP A 289 15.94 -15.27 -42.97
N LEU A 290 15.00 -14.34 -43.13
CA LEU A 290 14.13 -14.30 -44.32
C LEU A 290 14.92 -14.08 -45.61
N LYS A 291 15.97 -13.25 -45.57
CA LYS A 291 16.87 -13.03 -46.71
C LYS A 291 17.60 -14.32 -47.10
N ASN A 292 18.15 -15.04 -46.12
CA ASN A 292 18.89 -16.29 -46.35
C ASN A 292 17.97 -17.38 -46.91
N ARG A 293 16.71 -17.41 -46.49
CA ARG A 293 15.68 -18.34 -46.99
C ARG A 293 15.08 -17.95 -48.34
N GLY A 294 15.46 -16.80 -48.92
CA GLY A 294 14.89 -16.30 -50.17
C GLY A 294 13.43 -15.85 -50.08
N ALA A 295 12.92 -15.60 -48.86
CA ALA A 295 11.52 -15.27 -48.59
C ALA A 295 11.21 -13.75 -48.69
N LEU A 296 12.24 -12.91 -48.85
CA LEU A 296 12.06 -11.48 -49.12
C LEU A 296 11.94 -11.25 -50.62
N HIS A 297 10.71 -11.04 -51.10
CA HIS A 297 10.46 -10.50 -52.43
C HIS A 297 10.49 -8.97 -52.34
N GLY A 298 11.48 -8.35 -52.97
CA GLY A 298 11.57 -6.90 -53.12
C GLY A 298 10.52 -6.33 -54.05
#